data_AF-A0A523RDJ5-F1
#
_entry.id   AF-A0A523RDJ5-F1
#
_cell.length_a   1.000
_cell.length_b   1.000
_cell.length_c   1.000
_cell.angle_alpha   90.00
_cell.angle_beta   90.00
_cell.angle_gamma   90.00
#
_symmetry.space_group_name_H-M   'P 1'
#
loop_
_entity.id
_entity.type
_entity.pdbx_description
1 polymer ?
#
loop_
_entity_poly.entity_id
_entity_poly.type
_entity_poly.pdbx_seq_one_letter_code
_entity_poly.pdbx_strand_id
1 'polypeptide(L)'
;MLLISGIFVFFLAFYDISWYLADPSIFSKALQVCWLNSYLDISFFFTDNWRYVKAMIFVIGLILFIISLACLVIGIRKNSGLVQNRIYKYIRHPQNLSIIIMAFPLFLLHGFRLGDFVSWVQFIFIMIIFSDIGDIKLKKKYPKEFQLYYENSGFFLPRVLPYRISNYFSAVYNKKFRYPLLLSIYILCIYILYQFFLVLPFYWIVM
;
A
#
# COMPACT_ATOMS: atom_id res chain seq x y z
N MET A 1 19.30 12.99 4.53
CA MET A 1 18.49 12.94 5.77
C MET A 1 17.09 13.53 5.60
N LEU A 2 16.91 14.70 4.94
CA LEU A 2 15.60 15.35 4.77
C LEU A 2 14.51 14.48 4.10
N LEU A 3 14.87 13.63 3.15
CA LEU A 3 13.90 12.78 2.44
C LEU A 3 13.35 11.66 3.35
N ILE A 4 14.20 11.09 4.20
CA ILE A 4 13.80 10.06 5.16
C ILE A 4 12.92 10.67 6.24
N SER A 5 13.33 11.82 6.83
CA SER A 5 12.51 12.49 7.85
C SER A 5 11.14 12.91 7.29
N GLY A 6 11.09 13.40 6.05
CA GLY A 6 9.84 13.75 5.38
C GLY A 6 8.90 12.55 5.22
N ILE A 7 9.43 11.37 4.89
CA ILE A 7 8.64 10.13 4.78
C ILE A 7 8.04 9.73 6.14
N PHE A 8 8.81 9.80 7.23
CA PHE A 8 8.29 9.48 8.57
C PHE A 8 7.20 10.46 9.01
N VAL A 9 7.40 11.76 8.82
CA VAL A 9 6.40 12.79 9.12
C VAL A 9 5.13 12.56 8.31
N PHE A 10 5.27 12.23 7.02
CA PHE A 10 4.14 11.88 6.17
C PHE A 10 3.38 10.67 6.71
N PHE A 11 4.06 9.59 7.12
CA PHE A 11 3.38 8.41 7.66
C PHE A 11 2.62 8.68 8.95
N LEU A 12 3.20 9.46 9.86
CA LEU A 12 2.53 9.85 11.10
C LEU A 12 1.29 10.70 10.82
N ALA A 13 1.42 11.75 10.00
CA ALA A 13 0.29 12.59 9.62
C ALA A 13 -0.80 11.80 8.87
N PHE A 14 -0.39 10.89 7.98
CA PHE A 14 -1.30 10.04 7.24
C PHE A 14 -2.05 9.08 8.16
N TYR A 15 -1.37 8.49 9.14
CA TYR A 15 -1.97 7.60 10.13
C TYR A 15 -3.11 8.29 10.87
N ASP A 16 -2.87 9.48 11.41
CA ASP A 16 -3.91 10.23 12.15
C ASP A 16 -5.11 10.58 11.26
N ILE A 17 -4.87 11.02 10.02
CA ILE A 17 -5.93 11.33 9.05
C ILE A 17 -6.71 10.06 8.66
N SER A 18 -6.02 8.93 8.48
CA SER A 18 -6.63 7.68 8.04
C SER A 18 -7.63 7.12 9.05
N TRP A 19 -7.33 7.26 10.35
CA TRP A 19 -8.23 6.88 11.44
C TRP A 19 -9.49 7.73 11.41
N TYR A 20 -9.34 9.04 11.23
CA TYR A 20 -10.45 9.95 11.09
C TYR A 20 -11.38 9.60 9.91
N LEU A 21 -10.80 9.26 8.75
CA LEU A 21 -11.58 8.87 7.57
C LEU A 21 -12.27 7.51 7.73
N ALA A 22 -11.70 6.60 8.53
CA ALA A 22 -12.27 5.27 8.76
C ALA A 22 -13.46 5.31 9.73
N ASP A 23 -13.43 6.17 10.74
CA ASP A 23 -14.52 6.35 11.69
C ASP A 23 -14.71 7.83 12.06
N PRO A 24 -15.63 8.54 11.37
CA PRO A 24 -15.93 9.94 11.69
C PRO A 24 -16.50 10.14 13.09
N SER A 25 -16.98 9.08 13.76
CA SER A 25 -17.52 9.16 15.12
C SER A 25 -16.44 9.37 16.19
N ILE A 26 -15.16 9.35 15.82
CA ILE A 26 -14.02 9.76 16.66
C ILE A 26 -14.22 11.18 17.23
N PHE A 27 -14.95 12.08 16.54
CA PHE A 27 -15.25 13.41 17.07
C PHE A 27 -16.39 13.45 18.11
N SER A 28 -17.24 12.42 18.16
CA SER A 28 -18.42 12.39 19.03
C SER A 28 -18.30 11.45 20.23
N LYS A 29 -17.30 10.54 20.24
CA LYS A 29 -17.06 9.58 21.34
C LYS A 29 -15.61 9.63 21.83
N ALA A 30 -15.41 9.23 23.08
CA ALA A 30 -14.07 8.99 23.62
C ALA A 30 -13.35 7.95 22.75
N LEU A 31 -12.12 8.28 22.30
CA LEU A 31 -11.26 7.45 21.44
C LEU A 31 -11.13 5.99 21.93
N GLN A 32 -11.30 5.78 23.24
CA GLN A 32 -11.29 4.49 23.92
C GLN A 32 -12.39 3.51 23.46
N VAL A 33 -13.53 3.99 22.96
CA VAL A 33 -14.68 3.15 22.56
C VAL A 33 -14.77 2.95 21.04
N CYS A 34 -13.79 3.45 20.28
CA CYS A 34 -13.74 3.24 18.84
C CYS A 34 -13.23 1.83 18.51
N TRP A 35 -13.97 1.07 17.72
CA TRP A 35 -13.61 -0.31 17.32
C TRP A 35 -12.23 -0.38 16.63
N LEU A 36 -11.80 0.71 15.98
CA LEU A 36 -10.46 0.82 15.40
C LEU A 36 -9.34 0.71 16.45
N ASN A 37 -9.61 1.11 17.69
CA ASN A 37 -8.66 1.02 18.81
C ASN A 37 -8.68 -0.34 19.52
N SER A 38 -9.45 -1.30 19.01
CA SER A 38 -9.48 -2.66 19.57
C SER A 38 -8.22 -3.42 19.20
N TYR A 39 -7.64 -4.08 20.20
CA TYR A 39 -6.43 -4.88 20.04
C TYR A 39 -6.80 -6.33 19.81
N LEU A 40 -6.09 -6.94 18.89
CA LEU A 40 -6.21 -8.37 18.67
C LEU A 40 -5.48 -9.11 19.80
N ASP A 41 -6.22 -9.88 20.60
CA ASP A 41 -5.69 -10.65 21.74
C ASP A 41 -4.92 -11.90 21.31
N ILE A 42 -3.85 -11.68 20.56
CA ILE A 42 -2.91 -12.72 20.24
C ILE A 42 -1.58 -12.33 20.87
N SER A 43 -1.18 -13.08 21.89
CA SER A 43 0.06 -12.89 22.65
C SER A 43 1.29 -12.78 21.75
N PHE A 44 1.30 -13.46 20.60
CA PHE A 44 2.36 -13.36 19.59
C PHE A 44 2.69 -11.91 19.20
N PHE A 45 1.70 -11.03 19.03
CA PHE A 45 1.92 -9.64 18.61
C PHE A 45 2.60 -8.76 19.67
N PHE A 46 2.74 -9.26 20.90
CA PHE A 46 3.43 -8.58 21.99
C PHE A 46 4.82 -9.17 22.28
N THR A 47 5.21 -10.24 21.58
CA THR A 47 6.52 -10.90 21.77
C THR A 47 7.67 -10.15 21.10
N ASP A 48 8.90 -10.39 21.58
CA ASP A 48 10.11 -9.91 20.90
C ASP A 48 10.27 -10.51 19.50
N ASN A 49 9.80 -11.75 19.29
CA ASN A 49 9.75 -12.37 17.95
C ASN A 49 8.98 -11.49 16.95
N TRP A 50 7.86 -10.91 17.35
CA TRP A 50 7.11 -9.99 16.49
C TRP A 50 7.88 -8.71 16.19
N ARG A 51 8.65 -8.17 17.15
CA ARG A 51 9.53 -7.02 16.92
C ARG A 51 10.59 -7.34 15.85
N TYR A 52 11.20 -8.52 15.92
CA TYR A 52 12.15 -8.97 14.90
C TYR A 52 11.50 -9.14 13.53
N VAL A 53 10.30 -9.73 13.45
CA VAL A 53 9.54 -9.85 12.19
C VAL A 53 9.25 -8.47 11.58
N LYS A 54 8.79 -7.51 12.38
CA LYS A 54 8.58 -6.12 11.93
C LYS A 54 9.85 -5.49 11.37
N ALA A 55 10.98 -5.65 12.08
CA ALA A 55 12.26 -5.14 11.63
C ALA A 55 12.73 -5.80 10.32
N MET A 56 12.55 -7.11 10.17
CA MET A 56 12.88 -7.84 8.94
C MET A 56 12.03 -7.34 7.76
N ILE A 57 10.71 -7.20 7.93
CA ILE A 57 9.82 -6.68 6.89
C ILE A 57 10.25 -5.26 6.47
N PHE A 58 10.56 -4.40 7.45
CA PHE A 58 11.04 -3.04 7.19
C PHE A 58 12.34 -3.05 6.38
N VAL A 59 13.33 -3.85 6.79
CA VAL A 59 14.63 -3.97 6.11
C VAL A 59 14.48 -4.51 4.70
N ILE A 60 13.63 -5.53 4.49
CA ILE A 60 13.33 -6.05 3.14
C ILE A 60 12.73 -4.95 2.27
N GLY A 61 11.74 -4.21 2.77
CA GLY A 61 11.14 -3.07 2.08
C GLY A 61 12.17 -2.00 1.72
N LEU A 62 13.07 -1.67 2.65
CA LEU A 62 14.13 -0.69 2.45
C LEU A 62 15.15 -1.13 1.38
N ILE A 63 15.58 -2.40 1.41
CA ILE A 63 16.50 -2.95 0.41
C ILE A 63 15.85 -2.91 -0.98
N LEU A 64 14.60 -3.34 -1.10
CA LEU A 64 13.85 -3.27 -2.37
C LEU A 64 13.69 -1.82 -2.86
N PHE A 65 13.46 -0.88 -1.94
CA PHE A 65 13.38 0.55 -2.27
C PHE A 65 14.71 1.08 -2.82
N ILE A 66 15.84 0.76 -2.17
CA ILE A 66 17.16 1.19 -2.63
C ILE A 66 17.49 0.59 -4.00
N ILE A 67 17.22 -0.71 -4.20
CA ILE A 67 17.46 -1.39 -5.49
C ILE A 67 16.62 -0.76 -6.61
N SER A 68 15.32 -0.54 -6.35
CA SER A 68 14.41 0.05 -7.34
C SER A 68 14.74 1.52 -7.63
N LEU A 69 15.18 2.28 -6.62
CA LEU A 69 15.70 3.64 -6.81
C LEU A 69 16.98 3.66 -7.65
N ALA A 70 17.95 2.81 -7.32
CA ALA A 70 19.20 2.70 -8.08
C ALA A 70 18.93 2.32 -9.54
N CYS A 71 18.05 1.35 -9.80
CA CYS A 71 17.66 0.97 -11.16
C CYS A 71 17.04 2.13 -11.94
N LEU A 72 16.17 2.93 -11.30
CA LEU A 72 15.55 4.10 -11.92
C LEU A 72 16.61 5.16 -12.27
N VAL A 73 17.46 5.53 -11.31
CA VAL A 73 18.50 6.55 -11.49
C VAL A 73 19.48 6.15 -12.60
N ILE A 74 19.93 4.90 -12.60
CA ILE A 74 20.82 4.37 -13.65
C ILE A 74 20.12 4.41 -15.02
N GLY A 75 18.84 4.04 -15.08
CA GLY A 75 18.06 4.09 -16.32
C GLY A 75 17.90 5.50 -16.86
N ILE A 76 17.57 6.47 -16.00
CA ILE A 76 17.47 7.89 -16.36
C ILE A 76 18.82 8.41 -16.87
N ARG A 77 19.92 8.12 -16.16
CA ARG A 77 21.27 8.60 -16.55
C ARG A 77 21.72 8.07 -17.91
N LYS A 78 21.27 6.88 -18.31
CA LYS A 78 21.54 6.31 -19.63
C LYS A 78 20.69 6.91 -20.75
N ASN A 79 19.88 7.93 -20.48
CA ASN A 79 18.95 8.56 -21.42
C ASN A 79 18.06 7.55 -22.15
N SER A 80 17.77 6.40 -21.55
CA SER A 80 17.06 5.30 -22.21
C SER A 80 15.55 5.54 -22.37
N GLY A 81 15.08 6.78 -22.23
CA GLY A 81 13.66 7.11 -22.21
C GLY A 81 12.94 6.42 -21.07
N LEU A 82 12.17 5.37 -21.39
CA LEU A 82 11.39 4.58 -20.43
C LEU A 82 12.24 3.45 -19.84
N VAL A 83 12.36 3.40 -18.51
CA VAL A 83 13.16 2.38 -17.81
C VAL A 83 12.39 1.07 -17.74
N GLN A 84 12.84 0.05 -18.49
CA GLN A 84 12.17 -1.27 -18.58
C GLN A 84 13.08 -2.45 -18.20
N ASN A 85 14.22 -2.17 -17.56
CA ASN A 85 15.25 -3.16 -17.27
C ASN A 85 15.15 -3.71 -15.84
N ARG A 86 15.71 -4.92 -15.62
CA ARG A 86 15.81 -5.57 -14.29
C ARG A 86 14.43 -5.70 -13.62
N ILE A 87 14.25 -5.17 -12.41
CA ILE A 87 12.99 -5.25 -11.67
C ILE A 87 11.84 -4.55 -12.40
N TYR A 88 12.13 -3.46 -13.13
CA TYR A 88 11.13 -2.73 -13.90
C TYR A 88 10.56 -3.58 -15.04
N LYS A 89 11.32 -4.55 -15.56
CA LYS A 89 10.81 -5.48 -16.59
C LYS A 89 9.52 -6.19 -16.14
N TYR A 90 9.42 -6.52 -14.86
CA TYR A 90 8.33 -7.33 -14.32
C TYR A 90 7.28 -6.51 -13.58
N ILE A 91 7.67 -5.41 -12.94
CA ILE A 91 6.82 -4.58 -12.07
C ILE A 91 6.97 -3.12 -12.49
N ARG A 92 5.86 -2.42 -12.74
CA ARG A 92 5.90 -1.00 -13.17
C ARG A 92 6.29 -0.05 -12.05
N HIS A 93 5.80 -0.30 -10.84
CA HIS A 93 5.97 0.59 -9.70
C HIS A 93 6.68 -0.12 -8.52
N PRO A 94 7.89 -0.65 -8.72
CA PRO A 94 8.59 -1.42 -7.68
C PRO A 94 8.99 -0.53 -6.49
N GLN A 95 9.25 0.76 -6.70
CA GLN A 95 9.51 1.72 -5.61
C GLN A 95 8.28 1.88 -4.70
N ASN A 96 7.10 2.06 -5.28
CA ASN A 96 5.86 2.21 -4.52
C ASN A 96 5.49 0.92 -3.78
N LEU A 97 5.68 -0.25 -4.39
CA LEU A 97 5.57 -1.53 -3.69
C LEU A 97 6.52 -1.59 -2.48
N SER A 98 7.78 -1.19 -2.67
CA SER A 98 8.78 -1.20 -1.60
C SER A 98 8.39 -0.29 -0.45
N ILE A 99 7.83 0.90 -0.75
CA ILE A 99 7.28 1.82 0.25
C ILE A 99 6.10 1.18 0.99
N ILE A 100 5.19 0.49 0.29
CA ILE A 100 4.06 -0.22 0.93
C ILE A 100 4.56 -1.28 1.93
N ILE A 101 5.56 -2.07 1.55
CA ILE A 101 6.16 -3.12 2.41
C ILE A 101 6.86 -2.48 3.61
N MET A 102 7.67 -1.44 3.35
CA MET A 102 8.40 -0.72 4.39
C MET A 102 7.46 -0.02 5.38
N ALA A 103 6.32 0.50 4.92
CA ALA A 103 5.36 1.21 5.76
C ALA A 103 4.57 0.29 6.69
N PHE A 104 4.33 -0.97 6.30
CA PHE A 104 3.53 -1.92 7.07
C PHE A 104 3.92 -2.01 8.56
N PRO A 105 5.18 -2.28 8.93
CA PRO A 105 5.57 -2.34 10.35
C PRO A 105 5.48 -0.98 11.08
N LEU A 106 5.49 0.15 10.35
CA LEU A 106 5.33 1.48 10.95
C LEU A 106 3.88 1.76 11.35
N PHE A 107 2.91 1.18 10.65
CA PHE A 107 1.51 1.22 11.08
C PHE A 107 1.29 0.40 12.36
N LEU A 108 2.09 -0.65 12.58
CA LEU A 108 1.95 -1.62 13.67
C LEU A 108 2.89 -1.36 14.85
N LEU A 109 3.21 -0.09 15.13
CA LEU A 109 4.18 0.28 16.16
C LEU A 109 3.75 -0.18 17.56
N HIS A 110 2.48 0.02 17.90
CA HIS A 110 1.94 -0.17 19.24
C HIS A 110 1.26 -1.53 19.46
N GLY A 111 1.24 -2.41 18.46
CA GLY A 111 0.54 -3.70 18.51
C GLY A 111 -0.14 -4.01 17.18
N PHE A 112 -1.14 -4.87 17.23
CA PHE A 112 -2.02 -5.16 16.09
C PHE A 112 -3.41 -4.61 16.41
N ARG A 113 -3.65 -3.34 16.06
CA ARG A 113 -5.00 -2.74 16.13
C ARG A 113 -5.68 -2.83 14.79
N LEU A 114 -7.01 -2.87 14.79
CA LEU A 114 -7.77 -2.83 13.55
C LEU A 114 -7.55 -1.53 12.77
N GLY A 115 -7.47 -0.40 13.47
CA GLY A 115 -7.15 0.90 12.88
C GLY A 115 -5.83 0.88 12.11
N ASP A 116 -4.79 0.24 12.64
CA ASP A 116 -3.49 0.13 11.98
C ASP A 116 -3.60 -0.56 10.61
N PHE A 117 -4.37 -1.65 10.56
CA PHE A 117 -4.58 -2.40 9.32
C PHE A 117 -5.44 -1.60 8.33
N VAL A 118 -6.50 -0.93 8.81
CA VAL A 118 -7.33 -0.04 7.99
C VAL A 118 -6.49 1.08 7.40
N SER A 119 -5.64 1.74 8.20
CA SER A 119 -4.69 2.76 7.76
C SER A 119 -3.76 2.25 6.68
N TRP A 120 -3.19 1.05 6.86
CA TRP A 120 -2.30 0.46 5.86
C TRP A 120 -3.03 0.13 4.55
N VAL A 121 -4.26 -0.38 4.61
CA VAL A 121 -5.08 -0.63 3.41
C VAL A 121 -5.43 0.67 2.69
N GLN A 122 -5.79 1.73 3.42
CA GLN A 122 -5.99 3.07 2.85
C GLN A 122 -4.70 3.60 2.19
N PHE A 123 -3.55 3.36 2.83
CA PHE A 123 -2.26 3.75 2.28
C PHE A 123 -1.99 3.06 0.94
N ILE A 124 -2.23 1.74 0.85
CA ILE A 124 -2.13 0.98 -0.40
C ILE A 124 -3.02 1.60 -1.48
N PHE A 125 -4.27 1.94 -1.15
CA PHE A 125 -5.21 2.55 -2.10
C PHE A 125 -4.67 3.88 -2.67
N ILE A 126 -4.14 4.76 -1.82
CA ILE A 126 -3.51 6.02 -2.26
C ILE A 126 -2.29 5.74 -3.13
N MET A 127 -1.46 4.76 -2.78
CA MET A 127 -0.30 4.39 -3.58
C MET A 127 -0.71 3.86 -4.96
N ILE A 128 -1.86 3.17 -5.08
CA ILE A 128 -2.41 2.77 -6.38
C ILE A 128 -2.79 4.00 -7.21
N ILE A 129 -3.50 4.97 -6.63
CA ILE A 129 -3.90 6.21 -7.32
C ILE A 129 -2.66 6.98 -7.79
N PHE A 130 -1.67 7.15 -6.92
CA PHE A 130 -0.45 7.87 -7.23
C PHE A 130 0.33 7.21 -8.38
N SER A 131 0.44 5.88 -8.34
CA SER A 131 1.06 5.08 -9.39
C SER A 131 0.31 5.20 -10.73
N ASP A 132 -1.02 5.22 -10.70
CA ASP A 132 -1.84 5.40 -11.90
C ASP A 132 -1.69 6.78 -12.55
N ILE A 133 -1.59 7.84 -11.75
CA ILE A 133 -1.29 9.19 -12.23
C ILE A 133 0.08 9.19 -12.93
N GLY A 134 1.07 8.49 -12.37
CA GLY A 134 2.37 8.26 -12.99
C GLY A 134 2.25 7.57 -14.35
N ASP A 135 1.52 6.47 -14.41
CA ASP A 135 1.26 5.71 -15.66
C ASP A 135 0.55 6.57 -16.72
N ILE A 136 -0.38 7.45 -16.33
CA ILE A 136 -1.04 8.38 -17.26
C ILE A 136 -0.02 9.36 -17.86
N LYS A 137 0.87 9.92 -17.04
CA LYS A 137 1.92 10.84 -17.52
C LYS A 137 2.90 10.12 -18.45
N LEU A 138 3.31 8.90 -18.11
CA LEU A 138 4.19 8.09 -18.95
C LEU A 138 3.53 7.68 -20.26
N LYS A 139 2.26 7.29 -20.26
CA LYS A 139 1.50 6.97 -21.48
C LYS A 139 1.41 8.18 -22.43
N LYS A 140 1.24 9.39 -21.88
CA LYS A 140 1.22 10.62 -22.69
C LYS A 140 2.60 10.91 -23.31
N LYS A 141 3.69 10.61 -22.59
CA LYS A 141 5.06 10.90 -23.02
C LYS A 141 5.64 9.83 -23.98
N TYR A 142 5.30 8.56 -23.80
CA TYR A 142 5.85 7.42 -24.53
C TYR A 142 4.74 6.44 -24.94
N PRO A 143 3.80 6.82 -25.83
CA PRO A 143 2.54 6.08 -26.02
C PRO A 143 2.74 4.65 -26.51
N LYS A 144 3.67 4.41 -27.45
CA LYS A 144 3.92 3.08 -28.03
C LYS A 144 4.75 2.21 -27.10
N GLU A 145 5.84 2.76 -26.58
CA GLU A 145 6.78 2.04 -25.70
C GLU A 145 6.12 1.71 -24.36
N PHE A 146 5.33 2.65 -23.81
CA PHE A 146 4.59 2.43 -22.57
C PHE A 146 3.47 1.41 -22.74
N GLN A 147 2.79 1.37 -23.88
CA GLN A 147 1.77 0.34 -24.14
C GLN A 147 2.40 -1.06 -24.14
N LEU A 148 3.51 -1.25 -24.86
CA LEU A 148 4.25 -2.52 -24.86
C LEU A 148 4.76 -2.87 -23.45
N TYR A 149 5.28 -1.87 -22.73
CA TYR A 149 5.72 -2.05 -21.36
C TYR A 149 4.57 -2.50 -20.44
N TYR A 150 3.42 -1.85 -20.56
CA TYR A 150 2.21 -2.12 -19.78
C TYR A 150 1.64 -3.52 -20.07
N GLU A 151 1.83 -4.03 -21.29
CA GLU A 151 1.45 -5.39 -21.71
C GLU A 151 2.40 -6.49 -21.17
N ASN A 152 3.66 -6.15 -20.87
CA ASN A 152 4.67 -7.11 -20.42
C ASN A 152 4.97 -7.08 -18.91
N SER A 153 4.53 -6.03 -18.22
CA SER A 153 4.76 -5.84 -16.79
C SER A 153 3.46 -5.91 -15.99
N GLY A 154 3.56 -6.25 -14.70
CA GLY A 154 2.49 -6.09 -13.74
C GLY A 154 2.58 -4.75 -13.01
N PHE A 155 1.57 -4.42 -12.19
CA PHE A 155 1.48 -3.11 -11.54
C PHE A 155 2.39 -3.02 -10.31
N PHE A 156 2.01 -3.72 -9.25
CA PHE A 156 2.84 -3.96 -8.05
C PHE A 156 3.34 -5.39 -7.96
N LEU A 157 2.56 -6.36 -8.44
CA LEU A 157 2.96 -7.75 -8.53
C LEU A 157 3.37 -8.09 -9.96
N PRO A 158 4.30 -9.04 -10.17
CA PRO A 158 4.63 -9.51 -11.51
C PRO A 158 3.40 -10.09 -12.19
N ARG A 159 3.30 -9.90 -13.51
CA ARG A 159 2.18 -10.42 -14.28
C ARG A 159 2.33 -11.94 -14.42
N VAL A 160 1.43 -12.68 -13.79
CA VAL A 160 1.37 -14.16 -13.88
C VAL A 160 0.47 -14.62 -15.04
N LEU A 161 -0.55 -13.81 -15.40
CA LEU A 161 -1.54 -14.14 -16.42
C LEU A 161 -1.29 -13.43 -17.77
N PRO A 162 -1.57 -14.09 -18.92
CA PRO A 162 -1.48 -13.47 -20.24
C PRO A 162 -2.36 -12.22 -20.38
N TYR A 163 -1.85 -11.20 -21.08
CA TYR A 163 -2.55 -9.92 -21.29
C TYR A 163 -3.96 -10.09 -21.89
N ARG A 164 -4.13 -11.02 -22.83
CA ARG A 164 -5.43 -11.26 -23.49
C ARG A 164 -6.53 -11.61 -22.48
N ILE A 165 -6.24 -12.49 -21.52
CA ILE A 165 -7.20 -12.90 -20.48
C ILE A 165 -7.45 -11.76 -19.52
N SER A 166 -6.39 -11.02 -19.16
CA SER A 166 -6.51 -9.86 -18.29
C SER A 166 -7.39 -8.74 -18.87
N ASN A 167 -7.41 -8.58 -20.19
CA ASN A 167 -8.23 -7.58 -20.87
C ASN A 167 -9.74 -7.90 -20.80
N TYR A 168 -10.13 -9.18 -20.70
CA TYR A 168 -11.53 -9.59 -20.53
C TYR A 168 -12.11 -9.17 -19.18
N PHE A 169 -11.28 -9.06 -18.14
CA PHE A 169 -11.63 -8.40 -16.87
C PHE A 169 -11.60 -6.88 -17.00
N SER A 170 -12.23 -6.36 -18.06
CA SER A 170 -12.10 -4.98 -18.52
C SER A 170 -12.63 -3.96 -17.52
N ALA A 171 -13.43 -4.35 -16.51
CA ALA A 171 -13.86 -3.46 -15.43
C ALA A 171 -12.67 -2.91 -14.64
N VAL A 172 -11.60 -3.71 -14.49
CA VAL A 172 -10.34 -3.28 -13.86
C VAL A 172 -9.52 -2.38 -14.80
N TYR A 173 -9.68 -2.54 -16.12
CA TYR A 173 -8.93 -1.78 -17.14
C TYR A 173 -9.67 -0.53 -17.65
N ASN A 174 -10.99 -0.45 -17.52
CA ASN A 174 -11.76 0.72 -17.86
C ASN A 174 -11.55 1.77 -16.77
N LYS A 175 -10.71 2.76 -17.08
CA LYS A 175 -10.28 3.79 -16.12
C LYS A 175 -11.44 4.52 -15.44
N LYS A 176 -12.61 4.63 -16.08
CA LYS A 176 -13.81 5.25 -15.49
C LYS A 176 -14.38 4.42 -14.32
N PHE A 177 -14.36 3.10 -14.44
CA PHE A 177 -14.91 2.19 -13.43
C PHE A 177 -13.88 1.68 -12.42
N ARG A 178 -12.58 1.80 -12.73
CA ARG A 178 -11.51 1.31 -11.86
C ARG A 178 -11.55 1.93 -10.47
N TYR A 179 -11.68 3.25 -10.34
CA TYR A 179 -11.67 3.89 -9.02
C TYR A 179 -12.93 3.60 -8.20
N PRO A 180 -14.16 3.66 -8.77
CA PRO A 180 -15.36 3.16 -8.07
C PRO A 180 -15.23 1.70 -7.64
N LEU A 181 -14.67 0.84 -8.50
CA LEU A 181 -14.45 -0.57 -8.17
C LEU A 181 -13.43 -0.74 -7.04
N LEU A 182 -12.29 -0.06 -7.10
CA LEU A 182 -11.28 -0.11 -6.04
C LEU A 182 -11.83 0.46 -4.72
N LEU A 183 -12.64 1.52 -4.78
CA LEU A 183 -13.32 2.08 -3.62
C LEU A 183 -14.34 1.10 -3.05
N SER A 184 -15.10 0.42 -3.91
CA SER A 184 -16.04 -0.63 -3.50
C SER A 184 -15.32 -1.81 -2.85
N ILE A 185 -14.21 -2.27 -3.43
CA ILE A 185 -13.35 -3.31 -2.84
C ILE A 185 -12.81 -2.84 -1.49
N TYR A 186 -12.37 -1.59 -1.39
CA TYR A 186 -11.92 -0.99 -0.13
C TYR A 186 -13.03 -1.03 0.93
N ILE A 187 -14.23 -0.52 0.62
CA ILE A 187 -15.38 -0.55 1.53
C ILE A 187 -15.72 -1.99 1.94
N LEU A 188 -15.69 -2.93 1.00
CA LEU A 188 -15.93 -4.34 1.26
C LEU A 188 -14.86 -4.93 2.20
N CYS A 189 -13.58 -4.61 2.01
CA CYS A 189 -12.51 -5.03 2.91
C CYS A 189 -12.72 -4.48 4.32
N ILE A 190 -13.07 -3.19 4.47
CA ILE A 190 -13.39 -2.59 5.78
C ILE A 190 -14.59 -3.29 6.42
N TYR A 191 -15.63 -3.56 5.65
CA TYR A 191 -16.81 -4.28 6.13
C TYR A 191 -16.46 -5.70 6.60
N ILE A 192 -15.68 -6.45 5.81
CA ILE A 192 -15.22 -7.80 6.19
C ILE A 192 -14.38 -7.75 7.47
N LEU A 193 -13.45 -6.80 7.58
CA LEU A 193 -12.65 -6.61 8.80
C LEU A 193 -13.54 -6.31 10.02
N TYR A 194 -14.56 -5.48 9.84
CA TYR A 194 -15.55 -5.20 10.88
C TYR A 194 -16.35 -6.45 11.26
N GLN A 195 -16.73 -7.30 10.30
CA GLN A 195 -17.38 -8.58 10.63
C GLN A 195 -16.44 -9.51 11.40
N PHE A 196 -15.16 -9.60 11.01
CA PHE A 196 -14.16 -10.34 11.78
C PHE A 196 -13.99 -9.80 13.19
N PHE A 197 -14.08 -8.48 13.37
CA PHE A 197 -14.07 -7.84 14.68
C PHE A 197 -15.21 -8.30 15.58
N LEU A 198 -16.42 -8.45 15.04
CA LEU A 198 -17.57 -8.92 15.80
C LEU A 198 -17.47 -10.40 16.23
N VAL A 199 -16.65 -11.19 15.55
CA VAL A 199 -16.55 -12.65 15.75
C VAL A 199 -15.33 -13.05 16.61
N LEU A 200 -14.20 -12.37 16.44
CA LEU A 200 -12.95 -12.70 17.14
C LEU A 200 -12.89 -12.08 18.54
N PRO A 201 -12.10 -12.66 19.46
CA PRO A 201 -11.95 -12.16 20.82
C PRO A 201 -11.09 -10.89 20.83
N PHE A 202 -11.69 -9.77 20.47
CA PHE A 202 -11.08 -8.47 20.65
C PHE A 202 -11.40 -7.95 22.05
N TYR A 203 -10.39 -7.49 22.78
CA TYR A 203 -10.60 -6.75 24.01
C TYR A 203 -10.47 -5.25 23.77
N TRP A 204 -11.27 -4.51 24.52
CA TRP A 204 -11.13 -3.08 24.68
C TRP A 204 -10.09 -2.86 25.78
N ILE A 205 -9.05 -2.07 25.50
CA ILE A 205 -8.25 -1.54 26.61
C ILE A 205 -9.13 -0.49 27.30
N VAL A 206 -9.77 -0.89 28.38
CA VAL A 206 -10.29 0.03 29.38
C VAL A 206 -9.06 0.52 30.14
N MET A 207 -8.50 1.65 29.70
CA MET A 207 -7.54 2.42 30.52
C MET A 207 -8.32 3.20 31.57
#